data_AF-A0A7W8ZY55-F1
#
_entry.id   AF-A0A7W8ZY55-F1
#
_cell.length_a   1.000
_cell.length_b   1.000
_cell.length_c   1.000
_cell.angle_alpha   90.00
_cell.angle_beta   90.00
_cell.angle_gamma   90.00
#
_symmetry.space_group_name_H-M   'P 1'
#
loop_
_entity.id
_entity.type
_entity.pdbx_description
1 polymer ?
#
loop_
_entity_poly.entity_id
_entity_poly.type
_entity_poly.pdbx_seq_one_letter_code
_entity_poly.pdbx_strand_id
1 'polypeptide(L)'
;MHSKVDGLIRRAGLRYPNADLRRIDLLDERGLNRQVLTQLGTCSFVTRQQNVVFQGFTGSGKSYLGCALAKRACEHRIRAHYVRMPDLEEAWVAAQDTTGGAGKFLRKYAAFTLLVIDEWLLDKPTESMRTMLLELMERRYGETSTVFCTQYQQKDWHQRLGAGVHADAIMDRIIHNTTWVDTGTYNMREQAALATA
;
A
#
# COMPACT_ATOMS: atom_id res chain seq x y z
N MET A 1 -18.45 -10.81 -18.74
CA MET A 1 -17.35 -9.84 -18.57
C MET A 1 -17.15 -9.41 -17.10
N HIS A 2 -18.22 -9.25 -16.31
CA HIS A 2 -18.13 -8.89 -14.87
C HIS A 2 -17.43 -9.93 -13.98
N SER A 3 -17.62 -11.24 -14.24
CA SER A 3 -17.09 -12.32 -13.39
C SER A 3 -15.57 -12.30 -13.17
N LYS A 4 -14.79 -11.83 -14.15
CA LYS A 4 -13.32 -11.75 -14.03
C LYS A 4 -12.88 -10.61 -13.09
N VAL A 5 -13.53 -9.45 -13.19
CA VAL A 5 -13.27 -8.29 -12.32
C VAL A 5 -13.66 -8.62 -10.89
N ASP A 6 -14.84 -9.21 -10.69
CA ASP A 6 -15.30 -9.62 -9.35
C ASP A 6 -14.35 -10.64 -8.72
N GLY A 7 -13.82 -11.56 -9.53
CA GLY A 7 -12.79 -12.51 -9.11
C GLY A 7 -11.47 -11.84 -8.71
N LEU A 8 -11.04 -10.79 -9.41
CA LEU A 8 -9.85 -10.00 -9.04
C LEU A 8 -10.08 -9.25 -7.73
N ILE A 9 -11.20 -8.54 -7.60
CA ILE A 9 -11.55 -7.79 -6.38
C ILE A 9 -11.60 -8.73 -5.17
N ARG A 10 -12.24 -9.90 -5.30
CA ARG A 10 -12.33 -10.90 -4.22
C ARG A 10 -10.95 -11.41 -3.80
N ARG A 11 -10.06 -11.69 -4.76
CA ARG A 11 -8.70 -12.18 -4.49
C ARG A 11 -7.73 -11.08 -4.05
N ALA A 12 -8.10 -9.81 -4.20
CA ALA A 12 -7.26 -8.70 -3.76
C ALA A 12 -7.16 -8.60 -2.23
N GLY A 13 -8.06 -9.24 -1.47
CA GLY A 13 -7.97 -9.26 0.00
C GLY A 13 -8.23 -7.90 0.65
N LEU A 14 -9.07 -7.07 0.04
CA LEU A 14 -9.34 -5.70 0.50
C LEU A 14 -9.96 -5.69 1.90
N ARG A 15 -9.36 -4.95 2.84
CA ARG A 15 -9.94 -4.69 4.18
C ARG A 15 -11.29 -3.99 4.10
N TYR A 16 -11.46 -3.08 3.13
CA TYR A 16 -12.71 -2.39 2.84
C TYR A 16 -13.17 -2.71 1.41
N PRO A 17 -13.92 -3.82 1.19
CA PRO A 17 -14.37 -4.23 -0.16
C PRO A 17 -15.25 -3.19 -0.86
N ASN A 18 -15.96 -2.39 -0.06
CA ASN A 18 -16.85 -1.33 -0.53
C ASN A 18 -16.12 -0.01 -0.80
N ALA A 19 -14.81 0.08 -0.54
CA ALA A 19 -14.05 1.29 -0.80
C ALA A 19 -14.11 1.67 -2.28
N ASP A 20 -14.32 2.95 -2.57
CA ASP A 20 -14.44 3.47 -3.93
C ASP A 20 -13.83 4.88 -3.98
N LEU A 21 -12.91 5.11 -4.92
CA LEU A 21 -12.25 6.40 -5.11
C LEU A 21 -13.27 7.49 -5.47
N ARG A 22 -14.38 7.13 -6.12
CA ARG A 22 -15.44 8.07 -6.53
C ARG A 22 -16.33 8.52 -5.37
N ARG A 23 -16.28 7.79 -4.25
CA ARG A 23 -17.07 8.05 -3.03
C ARG A 23 -16.19 8.60 -1.90
N ILE A 24 -14.99 9.07 -2.22
CA ILE A 24 -14.15 9.72 -1.21
C ILE A 24 -14.83 11.02 -0.81
N ASP A 25 -15.03 11.18 0.49
CA ASP A 25 -15.42 12.47 1.05
C ASP A 25 -14.24 13.45 0.93
N LEU A 26 -14.44 14.49 0.13
CA LEU A 26 -13.42 15.49 -0.20
C LEU A 26 -13.68 16.79 0.58
N LEU A 27 -14.02 16.65 1.86
CA LEU A 27 -13.98 17.71 2.85
C LEU A 27 -12.67 18.51 2.72
N ASP A 28 -12.77 19.83 2.74
CA ASP A 28 -11.63 20.72 2.59
C ASP A 28 -10.62 20.53 3.73
N GLU A 29 -11.10 20.18 4.92
CA GLU A 29 -10.31 19.90 6.13
C GLU A 29 -9.36 18.70 5.98
N ARG A 30 -9.62 17.81 5.00
CA ARG A 30 -8.72 16.69 4.71
C ARG A 30 -7.52 17.09 3.87
N GLY A 31 -7.57 18.24 3.20
CA GLY A 31 -6.50 18.72 2.32
C GLY A 31 -6.20 17.81 1.13
N LEU A 32 -7.11 16.89 0.76
CA LEU A 32 -6.87 15.92 -0.29
C LEU A 32 -6.85 16.60 -1.67
N ASN A 33 -5.74 16.43 -2.38
CA ASN A 33 -5.63 16.94 -3.75
C ASN A 33 -6.51 16.12 -4.72
N ARG A 34 -7.64 16.71 -5.12
CA ARG A 34 -8.63 16.10 -6.03
C ARG A 34 -8.04 15.72 -7.39
N GLN A 35 -7.15 16.54 -7.92
CA GLN A 35 -6.51 16.29 -9.22
C GLN A 35 -5.61 15.05 -9.14
N VAL A 36 -4.82 14.92 -8.07
CA VAL A 36 -3.96 13.74 -7.84
C VAL A 36 -4.81 12.48 -7.70
N LEU A 37 -5.89 12.51 -6.90
CA LEU A 37 -6.78 11.35 -6.74
C LEU A 37 -7.46 10.95 -8.06
N THR A 38 -7.88 11.94 -8.85
CA THR A 38 -8.46 11.69 -10.18
C THR A 38 -7.43 11.03 -11.11
N GLN A 39 -6.19 11.52 -11.12
CA GLN A 39 -5.10 10.92 -11.90
C GLN A 39 -4.80 9.49 -11.45
N LEU A 40 -4.71 9.24 -10.15
CA LEU A 40 -4.52 7.89 -9.60
C LEU A 40 -5.66 6.94 -10.00
N GLY A 41 -6.89 7.45 -10.10
CA GLY A 41 -8.07 6.71 -10.55
C GLY A 41 -8.03 6.22 -12.01
N THR A 42 -7.11 6.75 -12.82
CA THR A 42 -6.82 6.26 -14.19
C THR A 42 -5.91 5.02 -14.21
N CYS A 43 -5.27 4.71 -13.06
CA CYS A 43 -4.23 3.70 -12.92
C CYS A 43 -2.98 3.92 -13.81
N SER A 44 -2.77 5.11 -14.37
CA SER A 44 -1.58 5.43 -15.18
C SER A 44 -0.26 5.31 -14.40
N PHE A 45 -0.30 5.43 -13.07
CA PHE A 45 0.88 5.22 -12.22
C PHE A 45 1.37 3.76 -12.29
N VAL A 46 0.46 2.80 -12.49
CA VAL A 46 0.80 1.37 -12.62
C VAL A 46 1.58 1.12 -13.90
N THR A 47 1.16 1.72 -15.02
CA THR A 47 1.87 1.60 -16.30
C THR A 47 3.23 2.30 -16.29
N ARG A 48 3.39 3.32 -15.43
CA ARG A 48 4.67 4.02 -15.19
C ARG A 48 5.52 3.38 -14.09
N GLN A 49 5.07 2.24 -13.55
CA GLN A 49 5.74 1.51 -12.45
C GLN A 49 6.08 2.43 -11.27
N GLN A 50 5.20 3.40 -11.03
CA GLN A 50 5.34 4.42 -10.01
C GLN A 50 4.68 3.93 -8.72
N ASN A 51 5.31 4.17 -7.59
CA ASN A 51 4.74 3.90 -6.27
C ASN A 51 3.79 5.03 -5.85
N VAL A 52 2.92 4.74 -4.88
CA VAL A 52 2.05 5.74 -4.26
C VAL A 52 2.19 5.64 -2.75
N VAL A 53 2.33 6.77 -2.07
CA VAL A 53 2.34 6.80 -0.61
C VAL A 53 1.18 7.64 -0.11
N PHE A 54 0.29 7.03 0.65
CA PHE A 54 -0.70 7.72 1.47
C PHE A 54 -0.11 7.92 2.86
N GLN A 55 0.17 9.16 3.23
CA GLN A 55 0.71 9.54 4.54
C GLN A 55 -0.26 10.44 5.32
N GLY A 56 -0.25 10.38 6.65
CA GLY A 56 -1.10 11.22 7.51
C GLY A 56 -1.53 10.53 8.82
N PHE A 57 -2.34 11.19 9.64
CA PHE A 57 -2.67 10.75 11.01
C PHE A 57 -3.57 9.52 11.08
N THR A 58 -3.59 8.82 12.22
CA THR A 58 -4.57 7.75 12.46
C THR A 58 -5.99 8.26 12.16
N GLY A 59 -6.79 7.46 11.45
CA GLY A 59 -8.16 7.84 11.08
C GLY A 59 -8.29 8.70 9.82
N SER A 60 -7.20 9.19 9.21
CA SER A 60 -7.24 10.05 8.01
C SER A 60 -7.71 9.39 6.71
N GLY A 61 -7.95 8.07 6.73
CA GLY A 61 -8.48 7.31 5.59
C GLY A 61 -7.45 6.67 4.66
N LYS A 62 -6.16 6.62 5.02
CA LYS A 62 -5.09 5.97 4.21
C LYS A 62 -5.45 4.55 3.78
N SER A 63 -5.82 3.69 4.71
CA SER A 63 -6.22 2.29 4.44
C SER A 63 -7.41 2.19 3.49
N TYR A 64 -8.37 3.12 3.59
CA TYR A 64 -9.51 3.21 2.67
C TYR A 64 -9.06 3.62 1.27
N LEU A 65 -8.18 4.62 1.16
CA LEU A 65 -7.61 5.06 -0.12
C LEU A 65 -6.79 3.95 -0.79
N GLY A 66 -5.98 3.22 -0.03
CA GLY A 66 -5.25 2.04 -0.51
C GLY A 66 -6.18 0.95 -1.05
N CYS A 67 -7.25 0.61 -0.30
CA CYS A 67 -8.27 -0.34 -0.76
C CYS A 67 -9.00 0.14 -2.01
N ALA A 68 -9.41 1.41 -2.04
CA ALA A 68 -10.11 2.02 -3.16
C ALA A 68 -9.27 2.02 -4.44
N LEU A 69 -7.97 2.32 -4.32
CA LEU A 69 -7.02 2.30 -5.44
C LEU A 69 -6.78 0.87 -5.95
N ALA A 70 -6.64 -0.10 -5.05
CA ALA A 70 -6.52 -1.51 -5.43
C ALA A 70 -7.78 -2.04 -6.13
N LYS A 71 -8.96 -1.68 -5.62
CA LYS A 71 -10.24 -2.01 -6.27
C LYS A 71 -10.31 -1.40 -7.67
N ARG A 72 -9.95 -0.12 -7.80
CA ARG A 72 -9.91 0.57 -9.08
C ARG A 72 -8.98 -0.13 -10.07
N ALA A 73 -7.80 -0.54 -9.63
CA ALA A 73 -6.89 -1.33 -10.46
C ALA A 73 -7.53 -2.66 -10.92
N CYS A 74 -8.23 -3.38 -10.04
CA CYS A 74 -8.97 -4.59 -10.41
C CYS A 74 -10.09 -4.33 -11.44
N GLU A 75 -10.79 -3.18 -11.36
CA GLU A 75 -11.76 -2.75 -12.39
C GLU A 75 -11.09 -2.52 -13.75
N HIS A 76 -9.84 -2.05 -13.74
CA HIS A 76 -8.97 -1.96 -14.91
C HIS A 76 -8.33 -3.31 -15.30
N ARG A 77 -8.79 -4.43 -14.73
CA ARG A 77 -8.29 -5.81 -14.94
C ARG A 77 -6.83 -6.02 -14.51
N ILE A 78 -6.30 -5.14 -13.66
CA ILE A 78 -4.97 -5.24 -13.07
C ILE A 78 -5.06 -6.13 -11.83
N ARG A 79 -4.13 -7.07 -11.69
CA ARG A 79 -4.06 -7.94 -10.53
C ARG A 79 -3.47 -7.16 -9.34
N ALA A 80 -4.32 -6.83 -8.37
CA ALA A 80 -3.92 -6.14 -7.15
C ALA A 80 -4.00 -7.06 -5.92
N HIS A 81 -3.27 -6.70 -4.87
CA HIS A 81 -3.38 -7.34 -3.55
C HIS A 81 -3.14 -6.34 -2.44
N TYR A 82 -3.93 -6.44 -1.37
CA TYR A 82 -3.81 -5.68 -0.14
C TYR A 82 -3.32 -6.60 0.97
N VAL A 83 -2.38 -6.10 1.76
CA VAL A 83 -1.86 -6.78 2.95
C VAL A 83 -1.42 -5.73 3.98
N ARG A 84 -1.65 -5.97 5.27
CA ARG A 84 -1.03 -5.15 6.32
C ARG A 84 0.40 -5.63 6.52
N MET A 85 1.32 -4.71 6.82
CA MET A 85 2.71 -5.06 7.12
C MET A 85 2.87 -6.12 8.23
N PRO A 86 2.14 -6.08 9.37
CA PRO A 86 2.21 -7.15 10.38
C PRO A 86 1.74 -8.51 9.83
N ASP A 87 0.65 -8.55 9.07
CA ASP A 87 0.15 -9.80 8.46
C ASP A 87 1.15 -10.35 7.42
N LEU A 88 1.87 -9.45 6.72
CA LEU A 88 2.93 -9.81 5.78
C LEU A 88 4.15 -10.41 6.52
N GLU A 89 4.51 -9.86 7.68
CA GLU A 89 5.60 -10.36 8.53
C GLU A 89 5.27 -11.74 9.10
N GLU A 90 4.07 -11.94 9.65
CA GLU A 90 3.62 -13.25 10.14
C GLU A 90 3.65 -14.31 9.02
N ALA A 91 3.11 -13.96 7.85
CA ALA A 91 3.12 -14.85 6.70
C ALA A 91 4.54 -15.13 6.17
N TRP A 92 5.47 -14.19 6.33
CA TRP A 92 6.89 -14.38 5.97
C TRP A 92 7.57 -15.36 6.93
N VAL A 93 7.35 -15.22 8.23
CA VAL A 93 7.84 -16.17 9.24
C VAL A 93 7.37 -17.59 8.92
N ALA A 94 6.06 -17.78 8.74
CA ALA A 94 5.49 -19.08 8.39
C ALA A 94 6.04 -19.65 7.06
N ALA A 95 6.36 -18.79 6.09
CA ALA A 95 6.93 -19.24 4.82
C ALA A 95 8.39 -19.73 4.96
N GLN A 96 9.14 -19.26 5.95
CA GLN A 96 10.51 -19.71 6.18
C GLN A 96 10.57 -21.12 6.78
N ASP A 97 9.54 -21.54 7.51
CA ASP A 97 9.44 -22.88 8.11
C ASP A 97 9.23 -24.01 7.08
N THR A 98 8.95 -23.66 5.82
CA THR A 98 8.73 -24.61 4.74
C THR A 98 9.90 -24.62 3.76
N THR A 99 10.35 -25.79 3.33
CA THR A 99 11.41 -25.93 2.32
C THR A 99 11.08 -25.16 1.04
N GLY A 100 11.93 -24.17 0.70
CA GLY A 100 11.75 -23.29 -0.45
C GLY A 100 10.59 -22.29 -0.34
N GLY A 101 9.95 -22.18 0.84
CA GLY A 101 8.81 -21.31 1.08
C GLY A 101 9.16 -19.82 0.97
N ALA A 102 10.33 -19.41 1.47
CA ALA A 102 10.87 -18.05 1.31
C ALA A 102 10.86 -17.58 -0.15
N GLY A 103 11.42 -18.39 -1.06
CA GLY A 103 11.45 -18.08 -2.49
C GLY A 103 10.05 -18.04 -3.13
N LYS A 104 9.15 -18.95 -2.73
CA LYS A 104 7.75 -18.94 -3.19
C LYS A 104 7.01 -17.69 -2.72
N PHE A 105 7.23 -17.26 -1.48
CA PHE A 105 6.64 -16.07 -0.89
C PHE A 105 7.03 -14.81 -1.65
N LEU A 106 8.34 -14.60 -1.84
CA LEU A 106 8.84 -13.44 -2.58
C LEU A 106 8.32 -13.41 -4.03
N ARG A 107 8.28 -14.56 -4.72
CA ARG A 107 7.67 -14.65 -6.06
C ARG A 107 6.18 -14.29 -6.05
N LYS A 108 5.43 -14.74 -5.05
CA LYS A 108 3.99 -14.45 -4.92
C LYS A 108 3.75 -12.94 -4.81
N TYR A 109 4.46 -12.26 -3.89
CA TYR A 109 4.26 -10.83 -3.64
C TYR A 109 4.88 -9.93 -4.71
N ALA A 110 5.98 -10.33 -5.35
CA ALA A 110 6.52 -9.63 -6.51
C ALA A 110 5.57 -9.69 -7.73
N ALA A 111 4.84 -10.80 -7.91
CA ALA A 111 3.96 -11.00 -9.08
C ALA A 111 2.64 -10.21 -9.06
N PHE A 112 2.33 -9.47 -7.99
CA PHE A 112 1.18 -8.55 -8.01
C PHE A 112 1.56 -7.27 -8.74
N THR A 113 0.87 -6.97 -9.84
CA THR A 113 1.07 -5.74 -10.61
C THR A 113 0.84 -4.50 -9.75
N LEU A 114 -0.09 -4.58 -8.81
CA LEU A 114 -0.26 -3.59 -7.74
C LEU A 114 -0.27 -4.28 -6.37
N LEU A 115 0.68 -3.94 -5.51
CA LEU A 115 0.70 -4.39 -4.11
C LEU A 115 0.41 -3.21 -3.20
N VAL A 116 -0.56 -3.34 -2.29
CA VAL A 116 -0.82 -2.38 -1.22
C VAL A 116 -0.27 -2.96 0.07
N ILE A 117 0.68 -2.24 0.68
CA ILE A 117 1.21 -2.52 2.01
C ILE A 117 0.66 -1.46 2.97
N ASP A 118 -0.33 -1.86 3.76
CA ASP A 118 -0.94 -1.01 4.77
C ASP A 118 -0.16 -1.07 6.09
N GLU A 119 -0.33 -0.05 6.91
CA GLU A 119 0.39 0.10 8.19
C GLU A 119 1.92 0.04 8.03
N TRP A 120 2.40 0.60 6.91
CA TRP A 120 3.82 0.65 6.57
C TRP A 120 4.62 1.34 7.67
N LEU A 121 5.56 0.58 8.24
CA LEU A 121 6.43 0.97 9.34
C LEU A 121 5.67 1.48 10.56
N LEU A 122 4.46 0.97 10.85
CA LEU A 122 3.78 1.25 12.11
C LEU A 122 4.65 0.82 13.29
N ASP A 123 5.09 -0.43 13.24
CA ASP A 123 6.10 -1.01 14.12
C ASP A 123 7.45 -1.15 13.37
N LYS A 124 8.54 -1.28 14.13
CA LYS A 124 9.86 -1.49 13.53
C LYS A 124 9.97 -2.95 13.09
N PRO A 125 10.26 -3.24 11.81
CA PRO A 125 10.40 -4.62 11.34
C PRO A 125 11.60 -5.33 11.99
N THR A 126 11.47 -6.64 12.17
CA THR A 126 12.60 -7.51 12.51
C THR A 126 13.67 -7.50 11.43
N GLU A 127 14.88 -7.96 11.73
CA GLU A 127 15.96 -8.06 10.75
C GLU A 127 15.58 -8.98 9.57
N SER A 128 14.96 -10.13 9.85
CA SER A 128 14.45 -11.04 8.82
C SER A 128 13.44 -10.34 7.90
N MET A 129 12.53 -9.56 8.47
CA MET A 129 11.56 -8.78 7.70
C MET A 129 12.22 -7.70 6.86
N ARG A 130 13.26 -7.01 7.36
CA ARG A 130 14.02 -6.02 6.56
C ARG A 130 14.72 -6.64 5.36
N THR A 131 15.38 -7.78 5.54
CA THR A 131 16.01 -8.50 4.44
C THR A 131 14.98 -8.93 3.40
N MET A 132 13.81 -9.42 3.83
CA MET A 132 12.71 -9.75 2.93
C MET A 132 12.20 -8.52 2.18
N LEU A 133 12.00 -7.39 2.88
CA LEU A 133 11.55 -6.14 2.28
C LEU A 133 12.53 -5.64 1.22
N LEU A 134 13.83 -5.69 1.49
CA LEU A 134 14.85 -5.30 0.50
C LEU A 134 14.73 -6.15 -0.78
N GLU A 135 14.69 -7.48 -0.63
CA GLU A 135 14.56 -8.39 -1.77
C GLU A 135 13.22 -8.23 -2.51
N LEU A 136 12.12 -7.98 -1.78
CA LEU A 136 10.82 -7.71 -2.38
C LEU A 136 10.82 -6.39 -3.15
N MET A 137 11.41 -5.33 -2.59
CA MET A 137 11.49 -4.03 -3.25
C MET A 137 12.40 -4.08 -4.47
N GLU A 138 13.52 -4.82 -4.42
CA GLU A 138 14.39 -5.07 -5.56
C GLU A 138 13.61 -5.68 -6.73
N ARG A 139 12.86 -6.77 -6.49
CA ARG A 139 12.08 -7.45 -7.53
C ARG A 139 10.94 -6.61 -8.12
N ARG A 140 10.50 -5.58 -7.39
CA ARG A 140 9.37 -4.73 -7.80
C ARG A 140 9.84 -3.44 -8.45
N TYR A 141 11.07 -3.00 -8.16
CA TYR A 141 11.65 -1.77 -8.66
C TYR A 141 11.69 -1.77 -10.19
N GLY A 142 11.08 -0.76 -10.81
CA GLY A 142 11.01 -0.66 -12.27
C GLY A 142 10.20 -1.76 -12.96
N GLU A 143 9.41 -2.55 -12.23
CA GLU A 143 8.65 -3.67 -12.78
C GLU A 143 7.15 -3.57 -12.45
N THR A 144 6.82 -3.27 -11.19
CA THR A 144 5.43 -3.18 -10.70
C THR A 144 5.26 -2.06 -9.67
N SER A 145 4.02 -1.63 -9.42
CA SER A 145 3.74 -0.50 -8.51
C SER A 145 3.37 -0.95 -7.11
N THR A 146 3.85 -0.24 -6.10
CA THR A 146 3.51 -0.48 -4.69
C THR A 146 2.82 0.75 -4.09
N VAL A 147 1.76 0.51 -3.33
CA VAL A 147 1.06 1.54 -2.55
C VAL A 147 1.40 1.33 -1.08
N PHE A 148 1.90 2.36 -0.41
CA PHE A 148 2.18 2.34 1.01
C PHE A 148 1.19 3.22 1.76
N CYS A 149 0.63 2.73 2.85
CA CYS A 149 -0.18 3.53 3.76
C CYS A 149 0.58 3.65 5.08
N THR A 150 1.02 4.86 5.45
CA THR A 150 1.87 5.07 6.63
C THR A 150 1.42 6.25 7.48
N GLN A 151 1.73 6.20 8.77
CA GLN A 151 1.57 7.35 9.66
C GLN A 151 2.82 8.24 9.74
N TYR A 152 3.95 7.77 9.20
CA TYR A 152 5.24 8.40 9.36
C TYR A 152 5.67 9.14 8.10
N GLN A 153 6.30 10.30 8.29
CA GLN A 153 6.87 11.05 7.18
C GLN A 153 8.10 10.32 6.64
N GLN A 154 8.44 10.55 5.37
CA GLN A 154 9.61 9.95 4.72
C GLN A 154 10.90 10.05 5.56
N LYS A 155 11.12 11.20 6.21
CA LYS A 155 12.31 11.45 7.05
C LYS A 155 12.46 10.47 8.22
N ASP A 156 11.35 9.90 8.70
CA ASP A 156 11.34 8.98 9.83
C ASP A 156 11.57 7.51 9.40
N TRP A 157 11.46 7.22 8.10
CA TRP A 157 11.52 5.85 7.58
C TRP A 157 12.90 5.21 7.77
N HIS A 158 13.98 5.97 7.57
CA HIS A 158 15.35 5.45 7.69
C HIS A 158 15.59 4.86 9.09
N GLN A 159 15.25 5.61 10.14
CA GLN A 159 15.39 5.15 11.52
C GLN A 159 14.44 4.01 11.86
N ARG A 160 13.22 4.01 11.30
CA ARG A 160 12.24 2.93 11.50
C ARG A 160 12.63 1.62 10.84
N LEU A 161 13.34 1.70 9.71
CA LEU A 161 13.96 0.57 9.03
C LEU A 161 15.27 0.11 9.70
N GLY A 162 15.60 0.58 10.90
CA GLY A 162 16.79 0.14 11.64
C GLY A 162 18.09 0.84 11.24
N ALA A 163 18.01 1.89 10.41
CA ALA A 163 19.14 2.67 9.89
C ALA A 163 20.17 1.86 9.06
N GLY A 164 21.15 2.57 8.51
CA GLY A 164 22.28 2.00 7.79
C GLY A 164 21.91 1.51 6.39
N VAL A 165 22.83 0.75 5.79
CA VAL A 165 22.81 0.44 4.35
C VAL A 165 21.54 -0.27 3.89
N HIS A 166 20.96 -1.15 4.71
CA HIS A 166 19.69 -1.80 4.37
C HIS A 166 18.51 -0.82 4.31
N ALA A 167 18.44 0.13 5.24
CA ALA A 167 17.41 1.15 5.22
C ALA A 167 17.54 2.07 4.00
N ASP A 168 18.78 2.50 3.70
CA ASP A 168 19.08 3.29 2.50
C ASP A 168 18.65 2.55 1.23
N ALA A 169 19.04 1.28 1.09
CA ALA A 169 18.72 0.48 -0.08
C ALA A 169 17.20 0.28 -0.26
N ILE A 170 16.46 0.00 0.82
CA ILE A 170 14.99 -0.13 0.76
C ILE A 170 14.36 1.21 0.34
N MET A 171 14.78 2.31 0.96
CA MET A 171 14.23 3.63 0.68
C MET A 171 14.48 4.05 -0.76
N ASP A 172 15.70 3.87 -1.27
CA ASP A 172 16.10 4.20 -2.64
C ASP A 172 15.12 3.61 -3.68
N ARG A 173 14.78 2.33 -3.54
CA ARG A 173 13.84 1.63 -4.43
C ARG A 173 12.40 2.12 -4.34
N ILE A 174 12.03 2.79 -3.25
CA ILE A 174 10.68 3.31 -3.05
C ILE A 174 10.61 4.78 -3.49
N ILE A 175 11.44 5.64 -2.93
CA ILE A 175 11.26 7.09 -2.94
C ILE A 175 11.47 7.73 -4.32
N HIS A 176 12.36 7.18 -5.16
CA HIS A 176 12.76 7.79 -6.44
C HIS A 176 11.62 7.91 -7.45
N ASN A 177 10.66 6.97 -7.42
CA ASN A 177 9.51 6.99 -8.32
C ASN A 177 8.21 6.85 -7.51
N THR A 178 7.92 7.85 -6.67
CA THR A 178 6.72 7.86 -5.80
C THR A 178 5.86 9.10 -6.01
N THR A 179 4.54 8.91 -6.10
CA THR A 179 3.55 9.97 -5.88
C THR A 179 3.15 10.00 -4.40
N TRP A 180 3.37 11.14 -3.75
CA TRP A 180 3.02 11.34 -2.33
C TRP A 180 1.64 12.00 -2.22
N VAL A 181 0.80 11.45 -1.34
CA VAL A 181 -0.53 11.96 -1.02
C VAL A 181 -0.64 12.13 0.48
N ASP A 182 -0.68 13.39 0.93
CA ASP A 182 -1.02 13.71 2.31
C ASP A 182 -2.54 13.58 2.51
N THR A 183 -2.93 12.92 3.59
CA THR A 183 -4.32 12.66 3.97
C THR A 183 -4.78 13.52 5.14
N GLY A 184 -3.91 14.40 5.63
CA GLY A 184 -4.20 15.35 6.69
C GLY A 184 -4.32 14.72 8.08
N THR A 185 -4.85 15.53 9.00
CA THR A 185 -5.06 15.21 10.42
C THR A 185 -6.50 14.80 10.72
N TYR A 186 -7.43 15.05 9.80
CA TYR A 186 -8.86 14.90 10.04
C TYR A 186 -9.27 13.43 10.22
N ASN A 187 -9.95 13.10 11.32
CA ASN A 187 -10.32 11.73 11.65
C ASN A 187 -11.68 11.35 11.05
N MET A 188 -11.64 10.58 9.96
CA MET A 188 -12.85 10.12 9.25
C MET A 188 -13.70 9.15 10.07
N ARG A 189 -13.13 8.46 11.07
CA ARG A 189 -13.90 7.54 11.92
C ARG A 189 -14.78 8.31 12.91
N GLU A 190 -14.27 9.39 13.46
CA GLU A 190 -15.03 10.29 14.33
C GLU A 190 -16.15 10.98 13.55
N GLN A 191 -15.85 11.50 12.36
CA GLN A 191 -16.86 12.11 11.48
C GLN A 191 -17.97 11.12 11.11
N ALA A 192 -17.62 9.88 10.73
CA ALA A 192 -18.60 8.87 10.40
C ALA A 192 -19.51 8.52 11.59
N ALA A 193 -18.96 8.49 12.82
CA ALA A 193 -19.74 8.27 14.03
C ALA A 193 -20.71 9.43 14.31
N LEU A 194 -20.26 10.67 14.10
CA LEU A 194 -21.09 11.88 14.25
C LEU A 194 -22.24 11.94 13.22
N ALA A 195 -22.00 11.47 11.99
CA ALA A 195 -23.03 11.46 10.93
C ALA A 195 -24.12 10.38 11.14
N THR A 196 -23.88 9.43 12.03
CA THR A 196 -24.84 8.36 12.39
C THR A 196 -25.58 8.61 13.70
N ALA A 197 -25.26 9.69 14.41
CA ALA A 197 -25.91 10.12 15.66
C ALA A 197 -27.02 11.13 15.38
#